data_AF-A0A150FZG9-F1
#
_entry.id   AF-A0A150FZG9-F1
#
_cell.length_a   1.000
_cell.length_b   1.000
_cell.length_c   1.000
_cell.angle_alpha   90.00
_cell.angle_beta   90.00
_cell.angle_gamma   90.00
#
_symmetry.space_group_name_H-M   'P 1'
#
loop_
_entity.id
_entity.type
_entity.pdbx_description
1 polymer ?
#
loop_
_entity_poly.entity_id
_entity_poly.type
_entity_poly.pdbx_seq_one_letter_code
_entity_poly.pdbx_strand_id
1 'polypeptide(L)'
;MTEARNKPRGELAELSAQLQNLCTAGKRTEKELRNAKKDVFKKVINYMTLGMDMSGLFPMMTSCANLSSEDLVLKKMLYLYLTHYASQTPDLALLTINQLQKDCADHDPMIRGLALRSLCSLRVANFLEYVGLEASAGCVGSVVC
;
A
#
# COMPACT_ATOMS: atom_id res chain seq x y z
N MET A 1 24.87 0.47 -10.12
CA MET A 1 24.65 -0.99 -10.23
C MET A 1 23.16 -1.21 -10.29
N THR A 2 22.60 -1.39 -11.48
CA THR A 2 21.18 -1.74 -11.68
C THR A 2 21.05 -3.25 -11.55
N GLU A 3 20.60 -3.72 -10.38
CA GLU A 3 20.28 -5.12 -10.16
C GLU A 3 19.21 -5.56 -11.18
N ALA A 4 19.46 -6.70 -11.82
CA ALA A 4 18.53 -7.31 -12.75
C ALA A 4 17.22 -7.63 -12.01
N ARG A 5 16.23 -6.75 -12.18
CA ARG A 5 14.90 -6.86 -11.57
C ARG A 5 14.25 -8.15 -12.05
N ASN A 6 14.36 -9.20 -11.24
CA ASN A 6 13.79 -10.51 -11.54
C ASN A 6 12.27 -10.35 -11.54
N LYS A 7 11.67 -10.35 -12.73
CA LYS A 7 10.25 -10.04 -12.92
C LYS A 7 9.44 -11.33 -12.98
N PRO A 8 8.71 -11.71 -11.92
CA PRO A 8 7.98 -12.97 -11.91
C PRO A 8 6.65 -12.81 -12.66
N ARG A 9 6.69 -12.87 -14.00
CA ARG A 9 5.48 -12.70 -14.83
C ARG A 9 4.37 -13.71 -14.49
N GLY A 10 4.72 -14.94 -14.12
CA GLY A 10 3.76 -15.99 -13.73
C GLY A 10 3.10 -15.71 -12.37
N GLU A 11 3.91 -15.54 -11.32
CA GLU A 11 3.43 -15.31 -9.95
C GLU A 11 2.60 -14.02 -9.84
N LEU A 12 2.99 -12.96 -10.55
CA LEU A 12 2.28 -11.69 -10.56
C LEU A 12 0.86 -11.86 -11.12
N ALA A 13 0.71 -12.61 -12.22
CA ALA A 13 -0.58 -12.87 -12.83
C ALA A 13 -1.46 -13.73 -11.91
N GLU A 14 -0.87 -14.74 -11.26
CA GLU A 14 -1.58 -15.60 -10.33
C GLU A 14 -2.09 -14.82 -9.10
N LEU A 15 -1.23 -14.02 -8.47
CA LEU A 15 -1.60 -13.22 -7.31
C LEU A 15 -2.62 -12.13 -7.68
N SER A 16 -2.49 -11.53 -8.87
CA SER A 16 -3.48 -10.57 -9.37
C SER A 16 -4.85 -11.23 -9.55
N ALA A 17 -4.89 -12.43 -10.13
CA ALA A 17 -6.13 -13.19 -10.28
C ALA A 17 -6.71 -13.60 -8.92
N GLN A 18 -5.87 -14.00 -7.96
CA GLN A 18 -6.31 -14.29 -6.59
C GLN A 18 -6.94 -13.05 -5.94
N LEU A 19 -6.28 -11.89 -5.99
CA LEU A 19 -6.82 -10.63 -5.45
C LEU A 19 -8.14 -10.25 -6.13
N GLN A 20 -8.24 -10.37 -7.46
CA GLN A 20 -9.45 -10.06 -8.20
C GLN A 20 -10.63 -10.96 -7.79
N ASN A 21 -10.38 -12.28 -7.64
CA ASN A 21 -11.39 -13.23 -7.18
C ASN A 21 -11.84 -12.93 -5.74
N LEU A 22 -10.92 -12.47 -4.88
CA LEU A 22 -11.26 -12.05 -3.52
C LEU A 22 -12.06 -10.75 -3.47
N CYS A 23 -12.05 -9.93 -4.52
CA CYS A 23 -12.92 -8.76 -4.63
C CYS A 23 -14.32 -9.10 -5.14
N THR A 24 -14.50 -10.21 -5.87
CA THR A 24 -15.78 -10.56 -6.55
C THR A 24 -16.54 -11.74 -5.92
N ALA A 25 -15.94 -12.46 -4.97
CA ALA A 25 -16.53 -13.68 -4.41
C ALA A 25 -17.75 -13.42 -3.50
N GLY A 26 -18.97 -13.62 -4.03
CA GLY A 26 -20.24 -13.47 -3.32
C GLY A 26 -20.68 -14.64 -2.41
N LYS A 27 -19.79 -15.57 -2.03
CA LYS A 27 -20.15 -16.78 -1.24
C LYS A 27 -19.27 -17.06 -0.02
N ARG A 28 -18.46 -16.11 0.45
CA ARG A 28 -17.62 -16.27 1.65
C ARG A 28 -18.15 -15.43 2.80
N THR A 29 -17.97 -15.90 4.02
CA THR A 29 -18.18 -15.04 5.19
C THR A 29 -17.16 -13.90 5.18
N GLU A 30 -17.53 -12.72 5.69
CA GLU A 30 -16.64 -11.55 5.68
C GLU A 30 -15.31 -11.82 6.41
N LYS A 31 -15.34 -12.65 7.45
CA LYS A 31 -14.15 -13.06 8.20
C LYS A 31 -13.20 -13.91 7.36
N GLU A 32 -13.71 -14.88 6.61
CA GLU A 32 -12.89 -15.70 5.71
C GLU A 32 -12.31 -14.87 4.57
N LEU A 33 -13.09 -13.90 4.06
CA LEU A 33 -12.62 -13.00 3.02
C LEU A 33 -11.44 -12.13 3.51
N ARG A 34 -11.55 -11.56 4.71
CA ARG A 34 -10.47 -10.78 5.34
C ARG A 34 -9.21 -11.63 5.54
N ASN A 35 -9.35 -12.86 6.03
CA ASN A 35 -8.22 -13.77 6.22
C ASN A 35 -7.56 -14.14 4.88
N ALA A 36 -8.35 -14.47 3.85
CA ALA A 36 -7.83 -14.79 2.53
C ALA A 36 -7.06 -13.60 1.91
N LYS A 37 -7.56 -12.36 2.05
CA LYS A 37 -6.84 -11.15 1.63
C LYS A 37 -5.49 -11.04 2.35
N LYS A 38 -5.47 -11.25 3.67
CA LYS A 38 -4.22 -11.21 4.47
C LYS A 38 -3.22 -12.23 3.99
N ASP A 39 -3.66 -13.43 3.64
CA ASP A 39 -2.75 -14.48 3.17
C ASP A 39 -2.13 -14.13 1.83
N VAL A 40 -2.89 -13.50 0.92
CA VAL A 40 -2.32 -12.99 -0.34
C VAL A 40 -1.33 -11.84 -0.08
N PHE A 41 -1.65 -10.90 0.83
CA PHE A 41 -0.73 -9.82 1.18
C PHE A 41 0.58 -10.34 1.79
N LYS A 42 0.52 -11.37 2.65
CA LYS A 42 1.72 -12.04 3.18
C LYS A 42 2.57 -12.65 2.07
N LYS A 43 1.95 -13.30 1.07
CA LYS A 43 2.67 -13.84 -0.10
C LYS A 43 3.36 -12.73 -0.88
N VAL A 44 2.67 -11.62 -1.14
CA VAL A 44 3.25 -10.45 -1.83
C VAL A 44 4.46 -9.91 -1.06
N ILE A 45 4.35 -9.75 0.27
CA ILE A 45 5.47 -9.31 1.12
C ILE A 45 6.62 -10.31 1.06
N ASN A 46 6.34 -11.61 1.12
CA ASN A 46 7.39 -12.64 1.00
C ASN A 46 8.14 -12.54 -0.32
N TYR A 47 7.43 -12.42 -1.45
CA TYR A 47 8.06 -12.23 -2.76
C TYR A 47 8.84 -10.92 -2.86
N MET A 48 8.33 -9.84 -2.27
CA MET A 48 9.04 -8.56 -2.16
C MET A 48 10.35 -8.72 -1.35
N THR A 49 10.34 -9.49 -0.25
CA THR A 49 11.56 -9.77 0.54
C THR A 49 12.55 -10.67 -0.18
N LEU A 50 12.10 -11.47 -1.15
CA LEU A 50 12.95 -12.27 -2.04
C LEU A 50 13.53 -11.43 -3.21
N GLY A 51 13.29 -10.11 -3.25
CA GLY A 51 13.79 -9.22 -4.29
C GLY A 51 13.01 -9.32 -5.61
N MET A 52 11.83 -9.94 -5.59
CA MET A 52 10.98 -10.06 -6.78
C MET A 52 10.12 -8.82 -6.94
N ASP A 53 10.03 -8.34 -8.17
CA ASP A 53 9.25 -7.14 -8.47
C ASP A 53 7.75 -7.43 -8.52
N MET A 54 7.02 -6.90 -7.54
CA MET A 54 5.58 -7.02 -7.40
C MET A 54 4.85 -5.71 -7.68
N SER A 55 5.53 -4.68 -8.21
CA SER A 55 4.95 -3.32 -8.37
C SER A 55 3.67 -3.30 -9.22
N GLY A 56 3.52 -4.27 -10.13
CA GLY A 56 2.32 -4.42 -10.97
C GLY A 56 1.05 -4.80 -10.22
N LEU A 57 1.14 -5.22 -8.94
CA LEU A 57 -0.03 -5.50 -8.10
C LEU A 57 -0.58 -4.25 -7.39
N PHE A 58 0.06 -3.10 -7.55
CA PHE A 58 -0.35 -1.85 -6.91
C PHE A 58 -1.87 -1.55 -6.97
N PRO A 59 -2.53 -1.54 -8.16
CA PRO A 59 -3.95 -1.20 -8.22
C PRO A 59 -4.83 -2.20 -7.46
N MET A 60 -4.48 -3.49 -7.50
CA MET A 60 -5.24 -4.53 -6.79
C MET A 60 -5.02 -4.50 -5.28
N MET A 61 -3.78 -4.27 -4.83
CA MET A 61 -3.45 -4.15 -3.41
C MET A 61 -4.18 -2.96 -2.77
N THR A 62 -4.14 -1.80 -3.41
CA THR A 62 -4.83 -0.59 -2.93
C THR A 62 -6.35 -0.77 -2.94
N SER A 63 -6.92 -1.35 -4.00
CA SER A 63 -8.35 -1.65 -4.07
C SER A 63 -8.79 -2.62 -2.97
N CYS A 64 -8.04 -3.70 -2.75
CA CYS A 64 -8.35 -4.71 -1.72
C CYS A 64 -8.35 -4.13 -0.30
N ALA A 65 -7.40 -3.23 0.00
CA ALA A 65 -7.29 -2.57 1.29
C ALA A 65 -8.40 -1.54 1.52
N ASN A 66 -8.78 -0.80 0.48
CA ASN A 66 -9.90 0.16 0.55
C ASN A 66 -11.26 -0.54 0.70
N LEU A 67 -11.41 -1.77 0.18
CA LEU A 67 -12.59 -2.61 0.45
C LEU A 67 -12.62 -3.16 1.89
N SER A 68 -11.55 -2.99 2.68
CA SER A 68 -11.44 -3.50 4.04
C SER A 68 -10.81 -2.47 4.95
N SER A 69 -11.31 -1.23 4.86
CA SER A 69 -10.78 -0.05 5.56
C SER A 69 -10.67 -0.22 7.08
N GLU A 70 -11.55 -1.02 7.68
CA GLU A 70 -11.55 -1.30 9.14
C GLU A 70 -10.44 -2.27 9.58
N ASP A 71 -9.79 -2.98 8.64
CA ASP A 71 -8.75 -3.95 8.97
C ASP A 71 -7.36 -3.31 9.00
N LEU A 72 -7.01 -2.77 10.17
CA LEU A 72 -5.71 -2.13 10.41
C LEU A 72 -4.51 -3.01 10.05
N VAL A 73 -4.64 -4.34 10.14
CA VAL A 73 -3.55 -5.26 9.80
C VAL A 73 -3.32 -5.28 8.29
N LEU A 74 -4.40 -5.26 7.49
CA LEU A 74 -4.30 -5.14 6.03
C LEU A 74 -3.70 -3.79 5.62
N LYS A 75 -4.13 -2.68 6.24
CA LYS A 75 -3.53 -1.35 5.98
C LYS A 75 -2.03 -1.32 6.34
N LYS A 76 -1.61 -1.92 7.45
CA LYS A 76 -0.18 -2.05 7.79
C LYS A 76 0.62 -2.78 6.72
N MET A 77 0.08 -3.89 6.21
CA MET A 77 0.73 -4.65 5.13
C MET A 77 0.76 -3.85 3.81
N LEU A 78 -0.31 -3.12 3.50
CA LEU A 78 -0.34 -2.21 2.35
C LEU A 78 0.75 -1.14 2.48
N TYR A 79 0.83 -0.43 3.61
CA TYR A 79 1.79 0.64 3.78
C TYR A 79 3.24 0.15 3.74
N LEU A 80 3.54 -1.02 4.30
CA LEU A 80 4.84 -1.66 4.14
C LEU A 80 5.19 -1.88 2.65
N TYR A 81 4.24 -2.40 1.87
CA TYR A 81 4.40 -2.56 0.42
C TYR A 81 4.59 -1.20 -0.28
N LEU A 82 3.72 -0.22 -0.02
CA LEU A 82 3.76 1.09 -0.69
C LEU A 82 5.07 1.83 -0.40
N THR A 83 5.49 1.89 0.86
CA THR A 83 6.73 2.56 1.28
C THR A 83 7.97 1.92 0.67
N HIS A 84 7.98 0.60 0.46
CA HIS A 84 9.06 -0.11 -0.21
C HIS A 84 9.23 0.29 -1.68
N TYR A 85 8.12 0.49 -2.41
CA TYR A 85 8.15 0.86 -3.84
C TYR A 85 8.23 2.37 -4.07
N ALA A 86 7.73 3.18 -3.14
CA ALA A 86 7.79 4.64 -3.23
C ALA A 86 9.23 5.18 -3.30
N SER A 87 10.20 4.52 -2.66
CA SER A 87 11.61 4.90 -2.76
C SER A 87 12.25 4.53 -4.11
N GLN A 88 11.65 3.61 -4.86
CA GLN A 88 12.20 3.06 -6.10
C GLN A 88 11.58 3.69 -7.35
N THR A 89 10.34 4.17 -7.26
CA THR A 89 9.58 4.70 -8.40
C THR A 89 8.80 5.95 -8.01
N PRO A 90 9.10 7.13 -8.59
CA PRO A 90 8.47 8.40 -8.21
C PRO A 90 6.95 8.40 -8.46
N ASP A 91 6.48 7.75 -9.53
CA ASP A 91 5.04 7.68 -9.82
C ASP A 91 4.27 6.93 -8.72
N LEU A 92 4.82 5.80 -8.24
CA LEU A 92 4.22 5.08 -7.11
C LEU A 92 4.38 5.85 -5.79
N ALA A 93 5.43 6.67 -5.67
CA ALA A 93 5.62 7.55 -4.51
C ALA A 93 4.49 8.57 -4.42
N LEU A 94 4.16 9.25 -5.51
CA LEU A 94 3.04 10.20 -5.56
C LEU A 94 1.72 9.52 -5.20
N LEU A 95 1.40 8.36 -5.82
CA LEU A 95 0.17 7.63 -5.51
C LEU A 95 0.11 7.18 -4.04
N THR A 96 1.25 6.77 -3.49
CA THR A 96 1.36 6.38 -2.07
C THR A 96 1.11 7.57 -1.15
N ILE A 97 1.73 8.71 -1.43
CA ILE A 97 1.55 9.95 -0.66
C ILE A 97 0.08 10.37 -0.68
N ASN A 98 -0.55 10.38 -1.86
CA ASN A 98 -1.95 10.77 -2.00
C ASN A 98 -2.89 9.81 -1.25
N GLN A 99 -2.61 8.50 -1.25
CA GLN A 99 -3.39 7.54 -0.46
C GLN A 99 -3.20 7.76 1.05
N LEU A 100 -1.97 8.00 1.51
CA LEU A 100 -1.70 8.24 2.93
C LEU A 100 -2.28 9.57 3.41
N GLN A 101 -2.27 10.62 2.59
CA GLN A 101 -2.91 11.90 2.90
C GLN A 101 -4.43 11.73 3.10
N LYS A 102 -5.09 10.93 2.25
CA LYS A 102 -6.51 10.58 2.44
C LYS A 102 -6.73 9.86 3.78
N ASP A 103 -5.88 8.87 4.10
CA ASP A 103 -5.98 8.12 5.34
C ASP A 103 -5.61 8.97 6.59
N CYS A 104 -4.83 10.05 6.44
CA CYS A 104 -4.58 11.04 7.51
C CYS A 104 -5.80 11.91 7.85
N ALA A 105 -6.78 11.99 6.95
CA ALA A 105 -8.06 12.67 7.15
C ALA A 105 -9.19 11.69 7.54
N ASP A 106 -8.88 10.41 7.79
CA ASP A 106 -9.87 9.40 8.19
C ASP A 106 -10.52 9.73 9.55
N HIS A 107 -11.77 9.30 9.76
CA HIS A 107 -12.45 9.49 11.04
C HIS A 107 -11.83 8.64 12.17
N ASP A 108 -11.24 7.48 11.83
CA ASP A 108 -10.60 6.60 12.80
C ASP A 108 -9.20 7.13 13.19
N PRO A 109 -8.97 7.49 14.47
CA PRO A 109 -7.68 7.99 14.94
C PRO A 109 -6.54 6.96 14.78
N MET A 110 -6.84 5.66 14.76
CA MET A 110 -5.85 4.61 14.55
C MET A 110 -5.36 4.58 13.10
N ILE A 111 -6.26 4.76 12.13
CA ILE A 111 -5.91 4.87 10.71
C ILE A 111 -5.08 6.15 10.49
N ARG A 112 -5.52 7.28 11.06
CA ARG A 112 -4.78 8.55 10.99
C ARG A 112 -3.35 8.43 11.52
N GLY A 113 -3.20 7.88 12.73
CA GLY A 113 -1.87 7.71 13.36
C GLY A 113 -0.97 6.77 12.57
N LEU A 114 -1.55 5.70 12.00
CA LEU A 114 -0.81 4.77 11.16
C LEU A 114 -0.34 5.42 9.84
N ALA A 115 -1.21 6.20 9.20
CA ALA A 115 -0.90 6.91 7.97
C ALA A 115 0.19 7.97 8.19
N LEU A 116 0.07 8.79 9.25
CA LEU A 116 1.09 9.78 9.63
C LEU A 116 2.46 9.13 9.86
N ARG A 117 2.50 8.03 10.63
CA ARG A 117 3.76 7.30 10.87
C ARG A 117 4.38 6.77 9.57
N SER A 118 3.54 6.32 8.64
CA SER A 118 4.00 5.80 7.35
C SER A 118 4.50 6.90 6.43
N LEU A 119 3.87 8.09 6.46
CA LEU A 119 4.35 9.30 5.79
C LEU A 119 5.73 9.72 6.31
N CYS A 120 5.92 9.78 7.63
CA CYS A 120 7.23 10.11 8.22
C CYS A 120 8.32 9.07 7.87
N SER A 121 7.92 7.83 7.60
CA SER A 121 8.86 6.77 7.20
C SER A 121 9.19 6.75 5.71
N LEU A 122 8.49 7.53 4.88
CA LEU A 122 8.77 7.63 3.44
C LEU A 122 10.05 8.42 3.21
N ARG A 123 11.11 7.73 2.79
CA ARG A 123 12.38 8.34 2.38
C ARG A 123 12.35 8.64 0.88
N VAL A 124 11.54 9.59 0.46
CA VAL A 124 11.43 10.02 -0.94
C VAL A 124 12.18 11.34 -1.13
N ALA A 125 13.14 11.37 -2.06
CA ALA A 125 13.76 12.63 -2.47
C ALA A 125 12.68 13.55 -3.03
N ASN A 126 12.65 14.82 -2.62
CA ASN A 126 11.61 15.80 -2.97
C ASN A 126 10.21 15.50 -2.38
N PHE A 127 10.12 14.78 -1.26
CA PHE A 127 8.86 14.58 -0.54
C PHE A 127 8.07 15.88 -0.31
N LEU A 128 8.77 16.98 0.01
CA LEU A 128 8.15 18.31 0.19
C LEU A 128 7.51 18.86 -1.08
N GLU A 129 8.05 18.55 -2.26
CA GLU A 129 7.49 18.97 -3.55
C GLU A 129 6.18 18.22 -3.82
N TYR A 130 6.14 16.92 -3.55
CA TYR A 130 4.94 16.09 -3.65
C TYR A 130 3.84 16.51 -2.66
N VAL A 131 4.22 16.76 -1.40
CA VAL A 131 3.26 17.17 -0.38
C VAL A 131 2.78 18.61 -0.59
N GLY A 132 3.64 19.51 -1.07
CA GLY A 132 3.32 20.92 -1.30
C GLY A 132 2.29 21.16 -2.40
N LEU A 133 2.17 20.23 -3.37
CA LEU A 133 1.19 20.31 -4.46
C LEU A 133 -0.26 19.97 -4.02
N GLU A 134 -0.45 19.16 -2.97
CA GLU A 134 -1.78 18.72 -2.48
C GLU A 134 -1.99 18.94 -0.97
N ALA A 135 -1.27 19.88 -0.36
CA ALA A 135 -1.40 20.17 1.08
C ALA A 135 -2.70 20.93 1.39
N SER A 136 -3.81 20.19 1.52
CA SER A 136 -4.95 20.65 2.33
C SER A 136 -4.53 20.63 3.81
N ALA A 137 -4.17 21.82 4.32
CA ALA A 137 -4.05 22.37 5.68
C ALA A 137 -3.88 21.50 6.96
N GLY A 138 -4.13 20.19 6.99
CA GLY A 138 -4.16 19.37 8.21
C GLY A 138 -2.96 18.45 8.44
N CYS A 139 -2.36 17.90 7.38
CA CYS A 139 -1.41 16.78 7.53
C CYS A 139 0.05 17.21 7.77
N VAL A 140 0.49 18.34 7.21
CA VAL A 140 1.91 18.73 7.18
C VAL A 140 2.42 19.15 8.57
N GLY A 141 1.57 19.71 9.42
CA GLY A 141 1.94 20.15 10.77
C GLY A 141 2.35 19.01 11.72
N SER A 142 2.07 17.74 11.40
CA SER A 142 2.52 16.58 12.19
C SER A 142 3.67 15.80 11.54
N VAL A 143 3.99 16.05 10.27
CA VAL A 143 5.06 15.33 9.54
C VAL A 143 6.39 16.08 9.62
N VAL A 144 6.37 17.38 9.94
CA VAL A 144 7.55 18.20 10.25
C VAL A 144 7.70 18.32 11.77
N CYS A 145 8.18 17.26 12.40
CA CYS A 145 8.72 17.28 13.77
C CYS A 145 10.10 16.63 13.75
#